data_AF-A0A4T0UUK5-F1
#
_entry.id   AF-A0A4T0UUK5-F1
#
_cell.length_a   1.000
_cell.length_b   1.000
_cell.length_c   1.000
_cell.angle_alpha   90.00
_cell.angle_beta   90.00
_cell.angle_gamma   90.00
#
_symmetry.space_group_name_H-M   'P 1'
#
loop_
_entity.id
_entity.type
_entity.pdbx_description
1 polymer ?
#
loop_
_entity_poly.entity_id
_entity_poly.type
_entity_poly.pdbx_seq_one_letter_code
_entity_poly.pdbx_strand_id
1 'polypeptide(L)'
;MTFSASEFYEAGMSLPPDVRKDVALRLLESVESDDAFDEAVESWLQTDAAAAYDALKADPTRAIPAEGVRAEFEAKWAARP
;
A
#
# COMPACT_ATOMS: atom_id res chain seq x y z
N MET A 1 20.96 -15.72 -13.02
CA MET A 1 19.97 -15.59 -14.11
C MET A 1 19.16 -14.35 -13.83
N THR A 2 18.98 -13.49 -14.81
CA THR A 2 18.15 -12.28 -14.71
C THR A 2 16.87 -12.57 -15.47
N PHE A 3 15.72 -12.47 -14.81
CA PHE A 3 14.42 -12.59 -15.46
C PHE A 3 13.96 -11.20 -15.91
N SER A 4 13.25 -11.12 -17.04
CA SER A 4 12.39 -9.97 -17.30
C SER A 4 11.17 -9.97 -16.36
N ALA A 5 10.51 -8.82 -16.22
CA ALA A 5 9.33 -8.69 -15.36
C ALA A 5 8.18 -9.63 -15.79
N SER A 6 7.99 -9.83 -17.09
CA SER A 6 6.99 -10.76 -17.62
C SER A 6 7.34 -12.21 -17.35
N GLU A 7 8.61 -12.60 -17.54
CA GLU A 7 9.05 -13.98 -17.26
C GLU A 7 8.95 -14.28 -15.76
N PHE A 8 9.26 -13.30 -14.89
CA PHE A 8 9.10 -13.45 -13.45
C PHE A 8 7.62 -13.59 -13.05
N TYR A 9 6.73 -12.80 -13.66
CA TYR A 9 5.30 -12.89 -13.43
C TYR A 9 4.74 -14.26 -13.84
N GLU A 10 5.06 -14.73 -15.05
CA GLU A 10 4.60 -16.03 -15.54
C GLU A 10 5.14 -17.18 -14.68
N ALA A 11 6.43 -17.15 -14.34
CA ALA A 11 7.03 -18.14 -13.44
C ALA A 11 6.37 -18.11 -12.06
N GLY A 12 6.14 -16.92 -11.49
CA GLY A 12 5.45 -16.74 -10.22
C GLY A 12 4.02 -17.29 -10.24
N MET A 13 3.27 -17.04 -11.31
CA MET A 13 1.89 -17.53 -11.45
C MET A 13 1.81 -19.06 -11.61
N SER A 14 2.87 -19.70 -12.10
CA SER A 14 2.97 -21.16 -12.24
C SER A 14 3.25 -21.91 -10.94
N LEU A 15 3.62 -21.20 -9.86
CA LEU A 15 3.89 -21.80 -8.55
C LEU A 15 2.60 -22.25 -7.84
N PRO A 16 2.67 -23.26 -6.95
CA PRO A 16 1.57 -23.62 -6.06
C PRO A 16 1.10 -22.42 -5.22
N PRO A 17 -0.20 -22.31 -4.87
CA PRO A 17 -0.74 -21.15 -4.16
C PRO A 17 0.01 -20.75 -2.89
N ASP A 18 0.39 -21.73 -2.06
CA ASP A 18 1.13 -21.47 -0.82
C ASP A 18 2.53 -20.92 -1.09
N VAL A 19 3.20 -21.44 -2.11
CA VAL A 19 4.54 -20.97 -2.53
C VAL A 19 4.46 -19.56 -3.11
N ARG A 20 3.39 -19.22 -3.86
CA ARG A 20 3.17 -17.84 -4.34
C ARG A 20 3.05 -16.86 -3.19
N LYS A 21 2.32 -17.23 -2.13
CA LYS A 21 2.18 -16.41 -0.93
C LYS A 21 3.52 -16.21 -0.24
N ASP A 22 4.30 -17.27 -0.06
CA ASP A 22 5.62 -17.20 0.58
C ASP A 22 6.59 -16.32 -0.22
N VAL A 23 6.61 -16.45 -1.56
CA VAL A 23 7.41 -15.60 -2.44
C VAL A 23 6.95 -14.14 -2.37
N ALA A 24 5.64 -13.88 -2.39
CA ALA A 24 5.11 -12.52 -2.30
C ALA A 24 5.48 -11.84 -0.98
N LEU A 25 5.38 -12.56 0.15
CA LEU A 25 5.80 -12.06 1.46
C LEU A 25 7.30 -11.78 1.48
N ARG A 26 8.12 -12.69 0.95
CA ARG A 26 9.59 -12.50 0.91
C ARG A 26 10.02 -11.36 0.00
N LEU A 27 9.32 -11.13 -1.11
CA LEU A 27 9.54 -9.96 -1.97
C LEU A 27 9.14 -8.67 -1.24
N LEU A 28 8.02 -8.67 -0.52
CA LEU A 28 7.61 -7.55 0.31
C LEU A 28 8.69 -7.22 1.36
N GLU A 29 9.15 -8.23 2.11
CA GLU A 29 10.24 -8.11 3.08
C GLU A 29 11.55 -7.62 2.44
N SER A 30 11.82 -7.96 1.18
CA SER A 30 13.02 -7.48 0.46
C SER A 30 12.92 -6.04 -0.02
N VAL A 31 11.69 -5.50 -0.08
CA VAL A 31 11.40 -4.10 -0.41
C VAL A 31 11.32 -3.24 0.87
N GLU A 32 11.08 -3.86 2.02
CA GLU A 32 11.02 -3.17 3.31
C GLU A 32 12.42 -2.70 3.76
N SER A 33 12.57 -1.38 3.82
CA SER A 33 13.71 -0.57 4.26
C SER A 33 14.82 -0.36 3.21
N ASP A 34 14.50 0.47 2.21
CA ASP A 34 15.49 1.41 1.68
C ASP A 34 15.50 2.61 2.65
N ASP A 35 16.66 3.02 3.18
CA ASP A 35 16.77 4.15 4.13
C ASP A 35 16.07 5.42 3.60
N ALA A 36 16.02 5.58 2.27
CA ALA A 36 15.30 6.66 1.59
C ALA A 36 13.76 6.56 1.75
N PHE A 37 13.21 5.35 1.78
CA PHE A 37 11.78 5.14 2.08
C PHE A 37 11.49 5.50 3.53
N ASP A 38 12.33 5.05 4.46
CA ASP A 38 12.13 5.33 5.89
C ASP A 38 12.23 6.83 6.19
N GLU A 39 13.18 7.55 5.59
CA GLU A 39 13.29 9.00 5.70
C GLU A 39 12.06 9.72 5.09
N ALA A 40 11.59 9.26 3.93
CA ALA A 40 10.41 9.83 3.29
C ALA A 40 9.14 9.61 4.13
N VAL A 41 8.97 8.42 4.72
CA VAL A 41 7.86 8.10 5.63
C VAL A 41 7.93 8.99 6.87
N GLU A 42 9.09 9.12 7.49
CA GLU A 42 9.25 9.96 8.68
C GLU A 42 8.95 11.43 8.38
N SER A 43 9.45 11.95 7.26
CA SER A 43 9.16 13.32 6.82
C SER A 43 7.66 13.54 6.60
N TRP A 44 6.98 12.63 5.92
CA TRP A 44 5.55 12.69 5.69
C TRP A 44 4.73 12.61 7.00
N LEU A 45 5.14 11.76 7.94
CA LEU A 45 4.49 11.63 9.25
C LEU A 45 4.58 12.94 10.05
N GLN A 46 5.76 13.56 10.07
CA GLN A 46 6.00 14.81 10.82
C GLN A 46 5.32 16.04 10.20
N THR A 47 5.03 16.00 8.89
CA THR A 47 4.49 17.14 8.16
C THR A 47 3.00 16.95 7.86
N ASP A 48 2.69 16.23 6.80
CA ASP A 48 1.34 16.12 6.25
C ASP A 48 0.40 15.37 7.20
N ALA A 49 0.86 14.25 7.77
CA ALA A 49 0.01 13.45 8.65
C ALA A 49 -0.33 14.20 9.95
N ALA A 50 0.68 14.85 10.57
CA ALA A 50 0.48 15.69 11.74
C ALA A 50 -0.50 16.84 11.46
N ALA A 51 -0.31 17.57 10.35
CA ALA A 51 -1.20 18.66 9.96
C ALA A 51 -2.64 18.20 9.71
N ALA A 52 -2.83 17.04 9.04
CA ALA A 52 -4.14 16.46 8.81
C ALA A 52 -4.84 16.07 10.13
N TYR A 53 -4.09 15.50 11.07
CA TYR A 53 -4.61 15.12 12.39
C TYR A 53 -5.00 16.34 13.23
N ASP A 54 -4.14 17.35 13.30
CA ASP A 54 -4.42 18.59 14.03
C ASP A 54 -5.66 19.29 13.47
N ALA A 55 -5.81 19.30 12.16
CA ALA A 55 -6.95 19.92 11.51
C ALA A 55 -8.25 19.08 11.67
N LEU A 56 -8.17 17.77 11.88
CA LEU A 56 -9.31 16.93 12.30
C LEU A 56 -9.65 17.15 13.79
N LYS A 57 -8.65 17.36 14.64
CA LYS A 57 -8.85 17.71 16.05
C LYS A 57 -9.54 19.07 16.21
N ALA A 58 -9.15 20.05 15.39
CA ALA A 58 -9.74 21.38 15.38
C ALA A 58 -11.19 21.37 14.86
N ASP A 59 -11.48 20.52 13.87
CA ASP A 59 -12.82 20.37 13.30
C ASP A 59 -13.20 18.88 13.12
N PRO A 60 -13.86 18.29 14.13
CA PRO A 60 -14.30 16.90 14.07
C PRO A 60 -15.34 16.60 12.99
N THR A 61 -16.01 17.62 12.44
CA THR A 61 -17.02 17.42 11.38
C THR A 61 -16.40 16.97 10.06
N ARG A 62 -15.07 17.07 9.93
CA ARG A 62 -14.28 16.57 8.80
C ARG A 62 -14.10 15.06 8.79
N ALA A 63 -14.49 14.37 9.88
CA ALA A 63 -14.41 12.92 9.94
C ALA A 63 -15.31 12.27 8.87
N ILE A 64 -14.77 11.30 8.14
CA ILE A 64 -15.54 10.48 7.20
C ILE A 64 -15.96 9.20 7.92
N PRO A 65 -17.25 8.85 7.95
CA PRO A 65 -17.70 7.58 8.51
C PRO A 65 -17.09 6.38 7.76
N ALA A 66 -16.82 5.29 8.49
CA ALA A 66 -16.12 4.13 7.93
C ALA A 66 -16.86 3.49 6.76
N GLU A 67 -18.19 3.47 6.81
CA GLU A 67 -19.06 3.02 5.72
C GLU A 67 -18.91 3.88 4.46
N GLY A 68 -18.73 5.20 4.62
CA GLY A 68 -18.49 6.11 3.50
C GLY A 68 -17.15 5.85 2.83
N VAL A 69 -16.10 5.64 3.63
CA VAL A 69 -14.78 5.24 3.11
C VAL A 69 -14.89 3.95 2.31
N ARG A 70 -15.52 2.91 2.87
CA ARG A 70 -15.66 1.60 2.19
C ARG A 70 -16.41 1.71 0.87
N ALA A 71 -17.53 2.44 0.85
CA ALA A 71 -18.31 2.63 -0.36
C ALA A 71 -17.52 3.34 -1.48
N GLU A 72 -16.72 4.37 -1.14
CA GLU A 72 -15.87 5.03 -2.13
C GLU A 72 -14.78 4.10 -2.68
N PHE A 73 -14.14 3.31 -1.82
CA PHE A 73 -13.15 2.33 -2.28
C PHE A 73 -13.81 1.29 -3.19
N GLU A 74 -14.94 0.71 -2.81
CA GLU A 74 -15.68 -0.26 -3.64
C GLU A 74 -16.04 0.31 -5.01
N ALA A 75 -16.54 1.54 -5.07
CA ALA A 75 -16.84 2.23 -6.32
C ALA A 75 -15.59 2.41 -7.19
N LYS A 76 -14.47 2.84 -6.58
CA LYS A 76 -13.18 3.00 -7.28
C LYS A 76 -12.66 1.67 -7.83
N TRP A 77 -12.78 0.58 -7.08
CA TRP A 77 -12.36 -0.75 -7.53
C TRP A 77 -13.24 -1.28 -8.66
N ALA A 78 -14.56 -1.10 -8.58
CA ALA A 78 -15.49 -1.50 -9.63
C ALA A 78 -15.28 -0.73 -10.95
N ALA A 79 -14.74 0.50 -10.88
CA ALA A 79 -14.44 1.33 -12.05
C ALA A 79 -13.07 1.04 -12.69
N ARG A 80 -12.28 0.09 -12.18
CA ARG A 80 -10.98 -0.26 -12.78
C ARG A 80 -11.19 -1.08 -14.07
N PRO A 81 -10.52 -0.72 -15.18
CA PRO A 81 -10.56 -1.49 -16.42
C PRO A 81 -9.86 -2.85 -16.29
#